data_AF-A0A7W1QS48-F1
#
_entry.id   AF-A0A7W1QS48-F1
#
_cell.length_a   1.000
_cell.length_b   1.000
_cell.length_c   1.000
_cell.angle_alpha   90.00
_cell.angle_beta   90.00
_cell.angle_gamma   90.00
#
_symmetry.space_group_name_H-M   'P 1'
#
loop_
_entity.id
_entity.type
_entity.pdbx_description
1 polymer ?
#
loop_
_entity_poly.entity_id
_entity_poly.type
_entity_poly.pdbx_seq_one_letter_code
_entity_poly.pdbx_strand_id
1 'polypeptide(L)'
;MLKLSGMREIVMTNDPLDSVETPTWKSGIKIDARFHAALRLDRVLNGWTDAVPGMIAQGYQVQAEINESTISETRRFLDDWIARMKPLYLGVSLPDDFTYPEETSRGRLLRDAVLPTCREHKLALALMVGVRRRVNPALRVAGDGLGRADVNVVARLCADNADVRFLVTFLSRENQHELCVVARKFSNLMPFGCWWFLNNASIITEITRERLELLGTSFIPQHSDARILDQLIYKWEHSRRIIADALYDSYEGLLRDGRAVLRREIERDVMKLFSGNFRQWVGLSSEGES
;
A
#
# COMPACT_ATOMS: atom_id res chain seq x y z
N MET A 1 8.82 -19.62 -10.63
CA MET A 1 7.92 -18.96 -9.67
C MET A 1 6.93 -18.02 -10.32
N LEU A 2 7.34 -16.87 -10.87
CA LEU A 2 6.43 -15.92 -11.53
C LEU A 2 5.50 -16.55 -12.58
N LYS A 3 6.06 -17.40 -13.46
CA LYS A 3 5.25 -18.15 -14.45
C LYS A 3 4.21 -19.07 -13.80
N LEU A 4 4.56 -19.75 -12.71
CA LEU A 4 3.67 -20.69 -12.00
C LEU A 4 2.54 -19.95 -11.28
N SER A 5 2.83 -18.79 -10.69
CA SER A 5 1.81 -17.95 -10.06
C SER A 5 1.04 -17.08 -11.07
N GLY A 6 1.40 -17.11 -12.36
CA GLY A 6 0.83 -16.24 -13.38
C GLY A 6 1.05 -14.74 -13.08
N MET A 7 2.16 -14.40 -12.43
CA MET A 7 2.56 -13.03 -12.11
C MET A 7 3.53 -12.49 -13.16
N ARG A 8 3.33 -11.23 -13.54
CA ARG A 8 4.22 -10.52 -14.47
C ARG A 8 5.23 -9.64 -13.74
N GLU A 9 4.76 -8.98 -12.68
CA GLU A 9 5.50 -7.95 -11.95
C GLU A 9 5.33 -8.14 -10.44
N ILE A 10 6.33 -7.71 -9.67
CA ILE A 10 6.37 -7.69 -8.21
C ILE A 10 6.71 -6.26 -7.78
N VAL A 11 5.96 -5.74 -6.82
CA VAL A 11 6.37 -4.55 -6.07
C VAL A 11 7.00 -5.03 -4.77
N MET A 12 8.24 -4.61 -4.54
CA MET A 12 9.03 -4.91 -3.35
C MET A 12 8.71 -3.92 -2.22
N THR A 13 9.12 -4.26 -1.02
CA THR A 13 9.12 -3.34 0.12
C THR A 13 10.57 -3.04 0.46
N ASN A 14 11.01 -1.81 0.23
CA ASN A 14 12.40 -1.42 0.30
C ASN A 14 12.64 -0.42 1.45
N ASP A 15 13.46 -0.80 2.42
CA ASP A 15 13.73 -0.01 3.62
C ASP A 15 15.09 0.70 3.50
N PRO A 16 15.09 2.04 3.31
CA PRO A 16 16.32 2.83 3.08
C PRO A 16 17.22 2.94 4.33
N LEU A 17 16.77 2.41 5.47
CA LEU A 17 17.51 2.38 6.73
C LEU A 17 17.81 0.94 7.17
N ASP A 18 17.49 -0.07 6.36
CA ASP A 18 17.91 -1.44 6.62
C ASP A 18 19.39 -1.63 6.30
N SER A 19 20.15 -2.18 7.26
CA SER A 19 21.60 -2.30 7.16
C SER A 19 22.05 -3.35 6.14
N VAL A 20 21.18 -4.29 5.76
CA VAL A 20 21.45 -5.30 4.73
C VAL A 20 21.04 -4.78 3.35
N GLU A 21 19.90 -4.09 3.26
CA GLU A 21 19.38 -3.61 1.98
C GLU A 21 20.12 -2.36 1.46
N THR A 22 20.41 -1.41 2.35
CA THR A 22 21.00 -0.11 2.01
C THR A 22 22.29 -0.20 1.18
N PRO A 23 23.29 -1.05 1.55
CA PRO A 23 24.51 -1.19 0.76
C PRO A 23 24.26 -1.67 -0.67
N THR A 24 23.26 -2.55 -0.86
CA THR A 24 22.90 -3.11 -2.17
C THR A 24 22.35 -2.04 -3.11
N TRP A 25 21.54 -1.12 -2.60
CA TRP A 25 21.08 0.03 -3.37
C TRP A 25 22.18 1.06 -3.62
N LYS A 26 23.08 1.26 -2.66
CA LYS A 26 24.20 2.20 -2.80
C LYS A 26 25.25 1.74 -3.81
N SER A 27 25.41 0.43 -4.02
CA SER A 27 26.32 -0.11 -5.04
C SER A 27 25.81 0.03 -6.48
N GLY A 28 24.57 0.49 -6.69
CA GLY A 28 23.99 0.68 -8.02
C GLY A 28 23.52 -0.63 -8.65
N ILE A 29 22.94 -1.53 -7.85
CA ILE A 29 22.39 -2.81 -8.33
C ILE A 29 21.48 -2.63 -9.56
N LYS A 30 21.67 -3.50 -10.56
CA LYS A 30 20.74 -3.60 -11.69
C LYS A 30 19.58 -4.51 -11.31
N ILE A 31 18.38 -3.94 -11.27
CA ILE A 31 17.16 -4.66 -10.90
C ILE A 31 16.51 -5.24 -12.16
N ASP A 32 16.03 -6.48 -12.05
CA ASP A 32 15.24 -7.12 -13.09
C ASP A 32 13.93 -6.33 -13.30
N ALA A 33 13.56 -6.07 -14.55
CA ALA A 33 12.42 -5.21 -14.89
C ALA A 33 11.06 -5.67 -14.33
N ARG A 34 10.96 -6.93 -13.88
CA ARG A 34 9.75 -7.47 -13.23
C ARG A 34 9.65 -7.05 -11.76
N PHE A 35 10.69 -6.45 -11.17
CA PHE A 35 10.73 -6.03 -9.78
C PHE A 35 10.76 -4.50 -9.69
N HIS A 36 9.75 -3.95 -9.05
CA HIS A 36 9.59 -2.51 -8.84
C HIS A 36 9.79 -2.17 -7.36
N ALA A 37 10.37 -1.01 -7.07
CA ALA A 37 10.58 -0.59 -5.70
C ALA A 37 9.34 0.08 -5.09
N ALA A 38 9.19 -0.04 -3.77
CA ALA A 38 8.36 0.85 -2.97
C ALA A 38 9.13 1.29 -1.73
N LEU A 39 9.16 2.61 -1.47
CA LEU A 39 9.97 3.18 -0.41
C LEU A 39 9.25 3.07 0.93
N ARG A 40 9.75 2.21 1.83
CA ARG A 40 9.15 1.98 3.15
C ARG A 40 9.59 3.05 4.15
N LEU A 41 8.62 3.60 4.89
CA LEU A 41 8.81 4.71 5.83
C LEU A 41 8.59 4.35 7.30
N ASP A 42 8.30 3.08 7.63
CA ASP A 42 8.00 2.67 9.01
C ASP A 42 9.01 3.16 10.05
N ARG A 43 10.32 3.05 9.78
CA ARG A 43 11.37 3.48 10.72
C ARG A 43 11.36 5.00 10.89
N VAL A 44 11.19 5.74 9.79
CA VAL A 44 11.15 7.22 9.80
C VAL A 44 9.92 7.72 10.56
N LEU A 45 8.74 7.17 10.26
CA LEU A 45 7.47 7.68 10.79
C LEU A 45 7.11 7.13 12.17
N ASN A 46 7.40 5.86 12.48
CA ASN A 46 7.01 5.26 13.75
C ASN A 46 8.16 5.13 14.76
N GLY A 47 9.42 5.34 14.33
CA GLY A 47 10.61 5.12 15.14
C GLY A 47 11.66 6.21 14.95
N TRP A 48 11.23 7.48 14.85
CA TRP A 48 12.08 8.60 14.47
C TRP A 48 13.42 8.66 15.23
N THR A 49 13.37 8.57 16.56
CA THR A 49 14.58 8.60 17.40
C THR A 49 15.58 7.49 17.05
N ASP A 50 15.08 6.30 16.70
CA ASP A 50 15.91 5.16 16.29
C ASP A 50 16.41 5.29 14.83
N ALA A 51 15.70 6.07 14.00
CA ALA A 51 16.07 6.33 12.61
C ALA A 51 17.20 7.37 12.48
N VAL A 52 17.28 8.34 13.39
CA VAL A 52 18.26 9.45 13.36
C VAL A 52 19.71 8.97 13.19
N PRO A 53 20.25 8.01 13.96
CA PRO A 53 21.62 7.55 13.79
C PRO A 53 21.88 6.95 12.39
N GLY A 54 20.89 6.22 11.86
CA GLY A 54 20.96 5.64 10.52
C GLY A 54 20.99 6.71 9.43
N MET A 55 20.21 7.78 9.57
CA MET A 55 20.22 8.91 8.65
C MET A 55 21.53 9.72 8.76
N ILE A 56 22.03 10.00 9.97
CA ILE A 56 23.33 10.66 10.17
C ILE A 56 24.47 9.86 9.53
N ALA A 57 24.48 8.53 9.72
CA ALA A 57 25.49 7.66 9.11
C ALA A 57 25.45 7.67 7.57
N GLN A 58 24.32 8.07 6.98
CA GLN A 58 24.20 8.27 5.53
C GLN A 58 24.51 9.70 5.08
N GLY A 59 24.80 10.63 6.01
CA GLY A 59 25.19 12.01 5.73
C GLY A 59 24.06 13.03 5.82
N TYR A 60 22.95 12.74 6.52
CA TYR A 60 21.86 13.69 6.74
C TYR A 60 21.96 14.35 8.11
N GLN A 61 21.83 15.68 8.16
CA GLN A 61 21.96 16.50 9.37
C GLN A 61 20.64 16.60 10.14
N VAL A 62 20.09 15.44 10.49
CA VAL A 62 18.85 15.34 11.26
C VAL A 62 19.13 15.23 12.76
N GLN A 63 18.14 15.59 13.57
CA GLN A 63 18.17 15.48 15.03
C GLN A 63 16.86 14.90 15.57
N ALA A 64 16.85 14.50 16.85
CA ALA A 64 15.67 13.89 17.47
C ALA A 64 14.47 14.86 17.49
N GLU A 65 14.73 16.15 17.67
CA GLU A 65 13.71 17.19 17.59
C GLU A 65 13.30 17.45 16.14
N ILE A 66 11.99 17.50 15.88
CA ILE A 66 11.47 17.93 14.59
C ILE A 66 11.50 19.45 14.56
N ASN A 67 12.41 20.04 13.80
CA ASN A 67 12.40 21.46 13.47
C ASN A 67 12.53 21.63 11.94
N GLU A 68 12.56 22.86 11.46
CA GLU A 68 12.65 23.15 10.02
C GLU A 68 13.88 22.50 9.35
N SER A 69 15.04 22.52 10.02
CA SER A 69 16.26 21.87 9.54
C SER A 69 16.09 20.35 9.42
N THR A 70 15.53 19.70 10.46
CA THR A 70 15.21 18.27 10.45
C THR A 70 14.24 17.91 9.32
N ILE A 71 13.21 18.73 9.10
CA ILE A 71 12.25 18.53 8.00
C ILE A 71 12.96 18.65 6.65
N SER A 72 13.78 19.68 6.44
CA SER A 72 14.53 19.89 5.19
C SER A 72 15.46 18.71 4.89
N GLU A 73 16.23 18.24 5.89
CA GLU A 73 17.13 17.11 5.70
C GLU A 73 16.40 15.77 5.54
N THR A 74 15.21 15.64 6.14
CA THR A 74 14.33 14.48 5.89
C THR A 74 13.82 14.49 4.46
N ARG A 75 13.44 15.66 3.92
CA ARG A 75 13.02 15.78 2.52
C ARG A 75 14.16 15.45 1.57
N ARG A 76 15.36 15.97 1.83
CA ARG A 76 16.56 15.59 1.06
C ARG A 76 16.82 14.08 1.10
N PHE A 77 16.65 13.45 2.26
CA PHE A 77 16.71 11.99 2.38
C PHE A 77 15.71 11.29 1.47
N LEU A 78 14.44 11.73 1.46
CA LEU A 78 13.43 11.15 0.60
C LEU A 78 13.75 11.38 -0.87
N ASP A 79 14.19 12.57 -1.26
CA ASP A 79 14.57 12.93 -2.64
C ASP A 79 15.70 12.02 -3.16
N ASP A 80 16.76 11.85 -2.37
CA ASP A 80 17.92 11.03 -2.72
C ASP A 80 17.52 9.56 -2.91
N TRP A 81 16.62 9.04 -2.06
CA TRP A 81 16.13 7.67 -2.15
C TRP A 81 15.09 7.47 -3.25
N ILE A 82 14.25 8.47 -3.55
CA ILE A 82 13.34 8.46 -4.69
C ILE A 82 14.15 8.45 -5.99
N ALA A 83 15.17 9.30 -6.12
CA ALA A 83 16.04 9.33 -7.30
C ALA A 83 16.77 8.00 -7.52
N ARG A 84 17.17 7.33 -6.42
CA ARG A 84 17.88 6.05 -6.46
C ARG A 84 16.96 4.86 -6.77
N MET A 85 15.86 4.72 -6.05
CA MET A 85 14.97 3.55 -6.13
C MET A 85 13.94 3.67 -7.25
N LYS A 86 13.57 4.90 -7.64
CA LYS A 86 12.42 5.20 -8.50
C LYS A 86 11.16 4.44 -8.05
N PRO A 87 10.75 4.62 -6.78
CA PRO A 87 9.68 3.82 -6.20
C PRO A 87 8.34 4.13 -6.87
N LEU A 88 7.44 3.13 -6.95
CA LEU A 88 6.07 3.35 -7.45
C LEU A 88 5.20 4.10 -6.42
N TYR A 89 5.51 3.94 -5.14
CA TYR A 89 4.86 4.64 -4.04
C TYR A 89 5.75 4.67 -2.80
N LEU A 90 5.42 5.56 -1.85
CA LEU A 90 5.95 5.55 -0.49
C LEU A 90 4.97 4.77 0.39
N GLY A 91 5.43 3.96 1.34
CA GLY A 91 4.57 3.07 2.12
C GLY A 91 4.87 3.07 3.60
N VAL A 92 3.83 3.04 4.44
CA VAL A 92 3.96 2.95 5.90
C VAL A 92 2.89 2.05 6.52
N SER A 93 3.30 1.19 7.46
CA SER A 93 2.36 0.53 8.37
C SER A 93 2.13 1.38 9.62
N LEU A 94 0.87 1.67 9.94
CA LEU A 94 0.45 2.55 11.02
C LEU A 94 -0.34 1.77 12.09
N PRO A 95 -0.20 2.15 13.36
CA PRO A 95 -0.93 1.51 14.45
C PRO A 95 -2.43 1.80 14.38
N ASP A 96 -3.20 1.09 15.18
CA ASP A 96 -4.65 1.27 15.28
C ASP A 96 -5.06 2.57 15.98
N ASP A 97 -4.16 3.19 16.75
CA ASP A 97 -4.33 4.50 17.39
C ASP A 97 -3.81 5.66 16.54
N PHE A 98 -3.50 5.44 15.25
CA PHE A 98 -3.04 6.49 14.36
C PHE A 98 -4.06 7.62 14.23
N THR A 99 -3.59 8.87 14.33
CA THR A 99 -4.41 10.07 14.16
C THR A 99 -3.75 11.06 13.20
N TYR A 100 -4.57 11.88 12.55
CA TYR A 100 -4.15 12.98 11.69
C TYR A 100 -5.21 14.10 11.74
N PRO A 101 -4.81 15.38 11.91
CA PRO A 101 -3.45 15.82 12.24
C PRO A 101 -3.04 15.41 13.66
N GLU A 102 -1.72 15.29 13.92
CA GLU A 102 -1.16 15.04 15.25
C GLU A 102 0.17 15.80 15.42
N GLU A 103 0.45 16.32 16.62
CA GLU A 103 1.68 17.08 16.93
C GLU A 103 2.80 16.19 17.51
N THR A 104 2.84 14.93 17.07
CA THR A 104 3.94 14.00 17.37
C THR A 104 5.01 14.08 16.27
N SER A 105 6.17 13.46 16.48
CA SER A 105 7.20 13.38 15.42
C SER A 105 6.63 12.77 14.13
N ARG A 106 5.78 11.74 14.25
CA ARG A 106 5.11 11.09 13.12
C ARG A 106 4.22 12.07 12.35
N GLY A 107 3.33 12.77 13.04
CA GLY A 107 2.41 13.71 12.40
C GLY A 107 3.12 14.88 11.73
N ARG A 108 4.14 15.44 12.38
CA ARG A 108 4.95 16.53 11.81
C ARG A 108 5.77 16.07 10.60
N LEU A 109 6.42 14.90 10.67
CA LEU A 109 7.13 14.32 9.51
C LEU A 109 6.17 13.99 8.36
N LEU A 110 4.98 13.44 8.67
CA LEU A 110 3.97 13.13 7.67
C LEU A 110 3.49 14.41 6.96
N ARG A 111 3.12 15.44 7.73
CA ARG A 111 2.61 16.73 7.24
C ARG A 111 3.66 17.54 6.50
N ASP A 112 4.85 17.70 7.08
CA ASP A 112 5.83 18.70 6.66
C ASP A 112 6.92 18.14 5.74
N ALA A 113 7.14 16.80 5.74
CA ALA A 113 8.12 16.14 4.87
C ALA A 113 7.48 15.18 3.86
N VAL A 114 6.71 14.18 4.29
CA VAL A 114 6.25 13.08 3.42
C VAL A 114 5.18 13.54 2.42
N LEU A 115 4.10 14.18 2.88
CA LEU A 115 3.02 14.64 2.01
C LEU A 115 3.51 15.65 0.94
N PRO A 116 4.34 16.66 1.27
CA PRO A 116 4.99 17.51 0.27
C PRO A 116 5.85 16.75 -0.73
N THR A 117 6.64 15.77 -0.27
CA THR A 117 7.47 14.95 -1.16
C THR A 117 6.59 14.14 -2.13
N CYS A 118 5.52 13.50 -1.64
CA CYS A 118 4.58 12.76 -2.50
C CYS A 118 3.97 13.67 -3.59
N ARG A 119 3.59 14.89 -3.22
CA ARG A 119 3.04 15.90 -4.14
C ARG A 119 4.04 16.29 -5.23
N GLU A 120 5.25 16.63 -4.85
CA GLU A 120 6.30 17.11 -5.76
C GLU A 120 6.75 16.02 -6.74
N HIS A 121 6.90 14.77 -6.25
CA HIS A 121 7.29 13.62 -7.08
C HIS A 121 6.10 12.90 -7.74
N LYS A 122 4.87 13.36 -7.50
CA LYS A 122 3.61 12.74 -7.98
C LYS A 122 3.46 11.27 -7.57
N LEU A 123 4.03 10.90 -6.41
CA LEU A 123 3.99 9.55 -5.87
C LEU A 123 2.76 9.35 -4.98
N ALA A 124 2.19 8.15 -5.03
CA ALA A 124 1.15 7.75 -4.10
C ALA A 124 1.75 7.47 -2.71
N LEU A 125 0.94 7.67 -1.67
CA LEU A 125 1.24 7.25 -0.30
C LEU A 125 0.38 6.03 0.08
N ALA A 126 1.03 4.90 0.33
CA ALA A 126 0.40 3.67 0.79
C ALA A 126 0.33 3.62 2.32
N LEU A 127 -0.88 3.50 2.87
CA LEU A 127 -1.17 3.42 4.30
C LEU A 127 -1.73 2.04 4.63
N MET A 128 -1.00 1.29 5.47
CA MET A 128 -1.42 -0.01 5.99
C MET A 128 -1.74 0.14 7.48
N VAL A 129 -3.01 0.32 7.83
CA VAL A 129 -3.43 0.81 9.16
C VAL A 129 -4.00 -0.31 10.02
N GLY A 130 -3.64 -0.34 11.32
CA GLY A 130 -4.30 -1.18 12.32
C GLY A 130 -3.41 -2.23 13.01
N VAL A 131 -2.08 -2.18 12.84
CA VAL A 131 -1.17 -3.13 13.48
C VAL A 131 -0.89 -2.76 14.94
N ARG A 132 -1.10 -3.69 15.88
CA ARG A 132 -0.63 -3.57 17.26
C ARG A 132 0.69 -4.30 17.39
N ARG A 133 1.80 -3.57 17.43
CA ARG A 133 3.12 -4.22 17.44
C ARG A 133 3.45 -4.83 18.79
N ARG A 134 4.10 -5.99 18.77
CA ARG A 134 4.69 -6.68 19.94
C ARG A 134 3.69 -6.90 21.10
N VAL A 135 2.45 -7.29 20.79
CA VAL A 135 1.48 -7.76 21.79
C VAL A 135 2.05 -8.95 22.57
N ASN A 136 2.78 -9.84 21.89
CA ASN A 136 3.60 -10.87 22.51
C ASN A 136 5.06 -10.77 22.02
N PRO A 137 5.93 -10.01 22.72
CA PRO A 137 7.31 -9.79 22.29
C PRO A 137 8.15 -11.06 22.12
N ALA A 138 7.83 -12.13 22.87
CA ALA A 138 8.56 -13.40 22.79
C ALA A 138 8.44 -14.06 21.40
N LEU A 139 7.37 -13.77 20.66
CA LEU A 139 7.11 -14.31 19.32
C LEU A 139 7.77 -13.50 18.19
N ARG A 140 8.52 -12.43 18.51
CA ARG A 140 9.22 -11.58 17.54
C ARG A 140 8.27 -11.11 16.42
N VAL A 141 8.55 -11.47 15.17
CA VAL A 141 7.74 -11.08 13.98
C VAL A 141 6.32 -11.67 13.97
N ALA A 142 6.06 -12.70 14.77
CA ALA A 142 4.71 -13.28 14.94
C ALA A 142 3.99 -12.72 16.17
N GLY A 143 4.60 -11.78 16.89
CA GLY A 143 4.07 -11.19 18.12
C GLY A 143 3.14 -9.99 17.93
N ASP A 144 2.93 -9.57 16.68
CA ASP A 144 2.05 -8.46 16.33
C ASP A 144 0.59 -8.91 16.31
N GLY A 145 -0.30 -8.04 16.77
CA GLY A 145 -1.76 -8.20 16.70
C GLY A 145 -2.40 -7.15 15.81
N LEU A 146 -3.71 -6.99 15.94
CA LEU A 146 -4.49 -5.98 15.23
C LEU A 146 -5.39 -5.19 16.19
N GLY A 147 -5.78 -3.99 15.77
CA GLY A 147 -6.82 -3.20 16.39
C GLY A 147 -7.65 -2.46 15.35
N ARG A 148 -8.88 -2.09 15.73
CA ARG A 148 -9.75 -1.25 14.91
C ARG A 148 -9.27 0.20 15.00
N ALA A 149 -9.14 0.86 13.87
CA ALA A 149 -8.73 2.27 13.77
C ALA A 149 -9.90 3.18 13.37
N ASP A 150 -9.75 4.50 13.58
CA ASP A 150 -10.69 5.51 13.05
C ASP A 150 -10.46 5.71 11.55
N VAL A 151 -11.44 5.30 10.71
CA VAL A 151 -11.33 5.45 9.25
C VAL A 151 -11.42 6.92 8.83
N ASN A 152 -12.00 7.80 9.66
CA ASN A 152 -12.08 9.23 9.35
C ASN A 152 -10.71 9.90 9.28
N VAL A 153 -9.67 9.30 9.87
CA VAL A 153 -8.28 9.75 9.69
C VAL A 153 -7.88 9.74 8.22
N VAL A 154 -8.28 8.71 7.47
CA VAL A 154 -8.03 8.62 6.03
C VAL A 154 -8.88 9.64 5.26
N ALA A 155 -10.13 9.84 5.66
CA ALA A 155 -10.98 10.87 5.05
C ALA A 155 -10.37 12.27 5.20
N ARG A 156 -9.85 12.61 6.40
CA ARG A 156 -9.13 13.88 6.65
C ARG A 156 -7.87 14.00 5.79
N LEU A 157 -7.05 12.95 5.73
CA LEU A 157 -5.87 12.92 4.86
C LEU A 157 -6.23 13.20 3.39
N CYS A 158 -7.28 12.55 2.88
CA CYS A 158 -7.72 12.72 1.50
C CYS A 158 -8.27 14.13 1.23
N ALA A 159 -9.05 14.69 2.17
CA ALA A 159 -9.64 16.02 2.07
C ALA A 159 -8.57 17.13 2.10
N ASP A 160 -7.63 17.03 3.05
CA ASP A 160 -6.59 18.05 3.26
C ASP A 160 -5.49 17.98 2.18
N ASN A 161 -5.36 16.86 1.46
CA ASN A 161 -4.34 16.61 0.45
C ASN A 161 -4.96 16.07 -0.86
N ALA A 162 -5.90 16.81 -1.43
CA ALA A 162 -6.63 16.43 -2.64
C ALA A 162 -5.73 16.12 -3.85
N ASP A 163 -4.50 16.62 -3.86
CA ASP A 163 -3.50 16.41 -4.91
C ASP A 163 -2.53 15.24 -4.64
N VAL A 164 -2.63 14.60 -3.48
CA VAL A 164 -1.90 13.37 -3.16
C VAL A 164 -2.82 12.16 -3.35
N ARG A 165 -2.30 11.11 -4.00
CA ARG A 165 -2.99 9.83 -4.17
C ARG A 165 -2.69 8.91 -3.00
N PHE A 166 -3.70 8.25 -2.47
CA PHE A 166 -3.59 7.33 -1.35
C PHE A 166 -3.94 5.89 -1.77
N LEU A 167 -3.08 4.94 -1.42
CA LEU A 167 -3.37 3.51 -1.43
C LEU A 167 -3.65 3.09 0.01
N VAL A 168 -4.80 2.50 0.31
CA VAL A 168 -5.16 2.19 1.70
C VAL A 168 -5.61 0.75 1.89
N THR A 169 -5.08 0.11 2.93
CA THR A 169 -5.59 -1.16 3.47
C THR A 169 -5.66 -1.05 4.99
N PHE A 170 -6.74 -1.54 5.58
CA PHE A 170 -6.87 -1.69 7.02
C PHE A 170 -6.68 -3.15 7.42
N LEU A 171 -6.21 -3.40 8.65
CA LEU A 171 -5.96 -4.73 9.20
C LEU A 171 -7.17 -5.33 9.94
N SER A 172 -8.05 -4.47 10.48
CA SER A 172 -9.29 -4.90 11.15
C SER A 172 -10.38 -5.18 10.13
N ARG A 173 -11.13 -6.26 10.36
CA ARG A 173 -12.31 -6.64 9.55
C ARG A 173 -13.41 -5.59 9.68
N GLU A 174 -13.55 -5.02 10.88
CA GLU A 174 -14.56 -4.01 11.23
C GLU A 174 -14.35 -2.66 10.52
N ASN A 175 -13.15 -2.42 9.95
CA ASN A 175 -12.88 -1.21 9.18
C ASN A 175 -13.26 -1.30 7.70
N GLN A 176 -13.54 -2.49 7.16
CA GLN A 176 -13.58 -2.70 5.71
C GLN A 176 -14.78 -2.02 5.03
N HIS A 177 -15.98 -2.18 5.60
CA HIS A 177 -17.19 -1.52 5.10
C HIS A 177 -17.04 0.01 5.09
N GLU A 178 -16.54 0.57 6.19
CA GLU A 178 -16.35 2.01 6.32
C GLU A 178 -15.30 2.53 5.32
N LEU A 179 -14.23 1.78 5.06
CA LEU A 179 -13.26 2.11 4.01
C LEU A 179 -13.92 2.17 2.62
N CYS A 180 -14.82 1.23 2.30
CA CYS A 180 -15.57 1.27 1.05
C CYS A 180 -16.42 2.54 0.94
N VAL A 181 -17.11 2.92 2.02
CA VAL A 181 -17.93 4.15 2.05
C VAL A 181 -17.07 5.40 1.85
N VAL A 182 -15.90 5.48 2.51
CA VAL A 182 -14.97 6.61 2.35
C VAL A 182 -14.37 6.66 0.94
N ALA A 183 -14.01 5.52 0.35
CA ALA A 183 -13.52 5.45 -1.03
C ALA A 183 -14.53 5.96 -2.06
N ARG A 184 -15.84 5.84 -1.80
CA ARG A 184 -16.89 6.45 -2.64
C ARG A 184 -16.92 7.99 -2.57
N LYS A 185 -16.22 8.62 -1.62
CA LYS A 185 -16.19 10.08 -1.42
C LYS A 185 -14.94 10.73 -1.96
N PHE A 186 -13.83 9.99 -2.03
CA PHE A 186 -12.52 10.53 -2.35
C PHE A 186 -11.93 9.83 -3.57
N SER A 187 -11.86 10.55 -4.69
CA SER A 187 -11.29 10.03 -5.94
C SER A 187 -9.77 9.84 -5.89
N ASN A 188 -9.11 10.41 -4.87
CA ASN A 188 -7.70 10.22 -4.56
C ASN A 188 -7.45 9.09 -3.54
N LEU A 189 -8.44 8.22 -3.28
CA LEU A 189 -8.32 7.05 -2.40
C LEU A 189 -8.58 5.73 -3.16
N MET A 190 -7.60 4.83 -3.13
CA MET A 190 -7.69 3.49 -3.72
C MET A 190 -7.56 2.41 -2.63
N PRO A 191 -8.65 1.76 -2.23
CA PRO A 191 -8.59 0.56 -1.41
C PRO A 191 -7.82 -0.55 -2.12
N PHE A 192 -6.89 -1.20 -1.42
CA PHE A 192 -6.16 -2.33 -1.98
C PHE A 192 -6.06 -3.51 -1.01
N GLY A 193 -6.20 -4.73 -1.52
CA GLY A 193 -5.77 -5.92 -0.81
C GLY A 193 -6.68 -6.43 0.31
N CYS A 194 -6.34 -7.64 0.77
CA CYS A 194 -6.80 -8.22 2.04
C CYS A 194 -5.56 -8.50 2.89
N TRP A 195 -5.16 -7.53 3.72
CA TRP A 195 -3.86 -7.53 4.38
C TRP A 195 -3.77 -8.52 5.55
N TRP A 196 -2.72 -9.34 5.57
CA TRP A 196 -2.29 -10.16 6.71
C TRP A 196 -3.40 -10.99 7.36
N PHE A 197 -3.96 -10.59 8.51
CA PHE A 197 -5.03 -11.33 9.20
C PHE A 197 -6.34 -11.37 8.41
N LEU A 198 -6.49 -10.51 7.40
CA LEU A 198 -7.62 -10.52 6.48
C LEU A 198 -7.38 -11.45 5.27
N ASN A 199 -6.19 -11.99 5.11
CA ASN A 199 -5.84 -12.90 4.01
C ASN A 199 -6.29 -14.34 4.30
N ASN A 200 -7.56 -14.50 4.65
CA ASN A 200 -8.24 -15.75 4.95
C ASN A 200 -9.46 -15.90 4.03
N ALA A 201 -9.73 -17.10 3.54
CA ALA A 201 -10.75 -17.36 2.52
C ALA A 201 -12.13 -16.71 2.80
N SER A 202 -12.61 -16.84 4.04
CA SER A 202 -13.89 -16.28 4.47
C SER A 202 -13.90 -14.76 4.42
N ILE A 203 -12.83 -14.12 4.87
CA ILE A 203 -12.71 -12.66 4.95
C ILE A 203 -12.46 -12.06 3.56
N ILE A 204 -11.63 -12.69 2.73
CA ILE A 204 -11.42 -12.25 1.34
C ILE A 204 -12.74 -12.28 0.57
N THR A 205 -13.55 -13.33 0.77
CA THR A 205 -14.88 -13.45 0.14
C THR A 205 -15.77 -12.28 0.51
N GLU A 206 -15.90 -11.99 1.81
CA GLU A 206 -16.72 -10.88 2.32
C GLU A 206 -16.25 -9.53 1.79
N ILE A 207 -14.96 -9.21 1.96
CA ILE A 207 -14.38 -7.91 1.54
C ILE A 207 -14.50 -7.71 0.03
N THR A 208 -14.25 -8.75 -0.77
CA THR A 208 -14.29 -8.63 -2.23
C THR A 208 -15.70 -8.36 -2.73
N ARG A 209 -16.71 -9.04 -2.17
CA ARG A 209 -18.12 -8.83 -2.53
C ARG A 209 -18.60 -7.45 -2.15
N GLU A 210 -18.34 -7.03 -0.92
CA GLU A 210 -18.69 -5.69 -0.44
C GLU A 210 -18.06 -4.60 -1.31
N ARG A 211 -16.78 -4.75 -1.69
CA ARG A 211 -16.10 -3.80 -2.57
C ARG A 211 -16.70 -3.81 -3.98
N LEU A 212 -17.06 -4.96 -4.55
CA LEU A 212 -17.74 -5.00 -5.85
C LEU A 212 -19.11 -4.31 -5.79
N GLU A 213 -19.88 -4.54 -4.73
CA GLU A 213 -21.20 -3.92 -4.52
C GLU A 213 -21.11 -2.39 -4.36
N LEU A 214 -20.13 -1.91 -3.59
CA LEU A 214 -20.01 -0.48 -3.26
C LEU A 214 -19.12 0.31 -4.23
N LEU A 215 -18.18 -0.32 -4.92
CA LEU A 215 -17.17 0.36 -5.74
C LEU A 215 -17.17 -0.13 -7.20
N GLY A 216 -17.94 -1.16 -7.55
CA GLY A 216 -17.81 -1.80 -8.85
C GLY A 216 -16.38 -2.30 -9.03
N THR A 217 -15.71 -1.93 -10.13
CA THR A 217 -14.34 -2.38 -10.42
C THR A 217 -13.25 -1.36 -10.06
N SER A 218 -13.56 -0.31 -9.29
CA SER A 218 -12.60 0.78 -8.95
C SER A 218 -11.84 0.53 -7.64
N PHE A 219 -11.27 -0.67 -7.47
CA PHE A 219 -10.42 -1.04 -6.33
C PHE A 219 -9.38 -2.08 -6.74
N ILE A 220 -8.41 -2.39 -5.87
CA ILE A 220 -7.45 -3.48 -6.08
C ILE A 220 -7.81 -4.62 -5.12
N PRO A 221 -8.23 -5.81 -5.59
CA PRO A 221 -8.83 -6.81 -4.72
C PRO A 221 -7.81 -7.51 -3.81
N GLN A 222 -6.57 -7.69 -4.27
CA GLN A 222 -5.58 -8.48 -3.54
C GLN A 222 -4.13 -7.99 -3.72
N HIS A 223 -3.31 -8.23 -2.69
CA HIS A 223 -1.86 -8.30 -2.78
C HIS A 223 -1.36 -9.52 -1.99
N SER A 224 -0.16 -10.03 -2.29
CA SER A 224 0.30 -11.27 -1.65
C SER A 224 0.97 -11.05 -0.30
N ASP A 225 1.69 -9.95 -0.08
CA ASP A 225 2.56 -9.77 1.11
C ASP A 225 3.45 -11.01 1.33
N ALA A 226 4.11 -11.46 0.25
CA ALA A 226 4.88 -12.69 0.23
C ALA A 226 6.27 -12.42 0.82
N ARG A 227 6.64 -13.17 1.87
CA ARG A 227 7.98 -13.11 2.48
C ARG A 227 8.92 -14.19 1.95
N ILE A 228 8.34 -15.23 1.35
CA ILE A 228 9.04 -16.32 0.65
C ILE A 228 8.45 -16.41 -0.75
N LEU A 229 9.31 -16.51 -1.77
CA LEU A 229 8.90 -16.44 -3.19
C LEU A 229 7.84 -17.50 -3.56
N ASP A 230 7.91 -18.68 -2.94
CA ASP A 230 6.97 -19.78 -3.14
C ASP A 230 5.55 -19.48 -2.69
N GLN A 231 5.40 -18.51 -1.77
CA GLN A 231 4.09 -18.07 -1.31
C GLN A 231 3.27 -17.42 -2.44
N LEU A 232 3.91 -16.92 -3.50
CA LEU A 232 3.20 -16.38 -4.65
C LEU A 232 2.29 -17.41 -5.31
N ILE A 233 2.66 -18.70 -5.31
CA ILE A 233 1.85 -19.73 -5.98
C ILE A 233 0.50 -19.85 -5.27
N TYR A 234 0.51 -20.24 -3.99
CA TYR A 234 -0.73 -20.52 -3.28
C TYR A 234 -1.54 -19.24 -2.99
N LYS A 235 -0.89 -18.10 -2.71
CA LYS A 235 -1.63 -16.86 -2.40
C LYS A 235 -2.42 -16.36 -3.61
N TRP A 236 -1.83 -16.41 -4.81
CA TRP A 236 -2.51 -15.97 -6.03
C TRP A 236 -3.52 -17.00 -6.54
N GLU A 237 -3.21 -18.30 -6.47
CA GLU A 237 -4.18 -19.34 -6.86
C GLU A 237 -5.44 -19.28 -6.00
N HIS A 238 -5.28 -19.21 -4.67
CA HIS A 238 -6.38 -19.14 -3.73
C HIS A 238 -7.24 -17.88 -3.92
N SER A 239 -6.59 -16.72 -3.97
CA SER A 239 -7.30 -15.44 -4.09
C SER A 239 -8.02 -15.30 -5.43
N ARG A 240 -7.42 -15.76 -6.54
CA ARG A 240 -8.06 -15.70 -7.87
C ARG A 240 -9.35 -16.49 -7.91
N ARG A 241 -9.42 -17.65 -7.25
CA ARG A 241 -10.64 -18.47 -7.19
C ARG A 241 -11.77 -17.70 -6.50
N ILE A 242 -11.49 -17.16 -5.31
CA ILE A 242 -12.47 -16.39 -4.53
C ILE A 242 -12.94 -15.14 -5.29
N ILE A 243 -12.01 -14.41 -5.92
CA ILE A 243 -12.34 -13.21 -6.69
C ILE A 243 -13.16 -13.58 -7.94
N ALA A 244 -12.84 -14.70 -8.60
CA ALA A 244 -13.59 -15.19 -9.75
C ALA A 244 -15.02 -15.56 -9.38
N ASP A 245 -15.23 -16.22 -8.23
CA ASP A 245 -16.57 -16.56 -7.72
C ASP A 245 -17.39 -15.29 -7.42
N ALA A 246 -16.78 -14.28 -6.79
CA ALA A 246 -17.45 -13.00 -6.51
C ALA A 246 -17.81 -12.22 -7.79
N LEU A 247 -16.93 -12.24 -8.80
CA LEU A 247 -17.20 -11.67 -10.12
C LEU A 247 -18.31 -12.43 -10.85
N TYR A 248 -18.27 -13.77 -10.81
CA TYR A 248 -19.30 -14.61 -11.41
C TYR A 248 -20.68 -14.24 -10.87
N ASP A 249 -20.86 -14.18 -9.55
CA ASP A 249 -22.15 -13.82 -8.95
C ASP A 249 -22.61 -12.41 -9.35
N SER A 250 -21.67 -11.46 -9.44
CA SER A 250 -21.97 -10.09 -9.87
C SER A 250 -22.46 -10.06 -11.32
N TYR A 251 -21.80 -10.79 -12.23
CA TYR A 251 -22.21 -10.87 -13.63
C TYR A 251 -23.48 -11.70 -13.83
N GLU A 252 -23.67 -12.75 -13.05
CA GLU A 252 -24.90 -13.55 -13.06
C GLU A 252 -26.10 -12.70 -12.63
N GLY A 253 -25.94 -11.85 -11.61
CA GLY A 253 -26.94 -10.86 -11.22
C GLY A 253 -27.33 -9.93 -12.36
N LEU A 254 -26.35 -9.35 -13.06
CA LEU A 254 -26.60 -8.51 -14.24
C LEU A 254 -27.39 -9.25 -15.33
N LEU A 255 -27.04 -10.51 -15.61
CA LEU A 255 -27.76 -11.32 -16.60
C LEU A 255 -29.21 -11.59 -16.18
N ARG A 256 -29.45 -11.89 -14.90
CA ARG A 256 -30.80 -12.09 -14.35
C ARG A 256 -31.65 -10.82 -14.44
N ASP A 257 -31.04 -9.65 -14.29
CA ASP A 257 -31.68 -8.34 -14.42
C ASP A 257 -31.84 -7.88 -15.89
N GLY A 258 -31.51 -8.74 -16.86
CA GLY A 258 -31.67 -8.48 -18.29
C GLY A 258 -30.53 -7.68 -18.93
N ARG A 259 -29.42 -7.47 -18.21
CA ARG A 259 -28.21 -6.84 -18.77
C ARG A 259 -27.28 -7.90 -19.35
N ALA A 260 -27.08 -7.88 -20.66
CA ALA A 260 -26.10 -8.74 -21.32
C ALA A 260 -24.68 -8.49 -20.80
N VAL A 261 -23.93 -9.57 -20.55
CA VAL A 261 -22.53 -9.55 -20.14
C VAL A 261 -21.68 -10.15 -21.25
N LEU A 262 -20.78 -9.34 -21.82
CA LEU A 262 -19.91 -9.77 -22.91
C LEU A 262 -18.54 -10.22 -22.39
N ARG A 263 -17.95 -11.23 -23.03
CA ARG A 263 -16.59 -11.72 -22.72
C ARG A 263 -15.55 -10.59 -22.64
N ARG A 264 -15.60 -9.64 -23.59
CA ARG A 264 -14.68 -8.48 -23.62
C ARG A 264 -14.81 -7.56 -22.40
N GLU A 265 -16.00 -7.48 -21.80
CA GLU A 265 -16.25 -6.68 -20.60
C GLU A 265 -15.64 -7.37 -19.38
N ILE A 266 -15.83 -8.70 -19.27
CA ILE A 266 -15.21 -9.53 -18.23
C ILE A 266 -13.68 -9.42 -18.31
N GLU A 267 -13.10 -9.60 -19.50
CA GLU A 267 -11.64 -9.53 -19.70
C GLU A 267 -11.08 -8.14 -19.31
N ARG A 268 -11.76 -7.06 -19.71
CA ARG A 268 -11.40 -5.68 -19.32
C ARG A 268 -11.44 -5.50 -17.81
N ASP A 269 -12.50 -5.95 -17.16
CA ASP A 269 -12.72 -5.75 -15.72
C ASP A 269 -11.74 -6.57 -14.87
N VAL A 270 -11.47 -7.81 -15.26
CA VAL A 270 -10.41 -8.64 -14.64
C VAL A 270 -9.05 -7.97 -14.81
N MET A 271 -8.73 -7.45 -16.00
CA MET A 271 -7.48 -6.74 -16.23
C MET A 271 -7.35 -5.47 -15.38
N LYS A 272 -8.43 -4.70 -15.20
CA LYS A 272 -8.47 -3.55 -14.30
C LYS A 272 -8.17 -3.97 -12.86
N LEU A 273 -8.89 -4.97 -12.34
CA LEU A 273 -8.75 -5.41 -10.95
C LEU A 273 -7.36 -5.96 -10.64
N PHE A 274 -6.79 -6.79 -11.51
CA PHE A 274 -5.51 -7.47 -11.23
C PHE A 274 -4.25 -6.70 -11.66
N SER A 275 -4.39 -5.59 -12.41
CA SER A 275 -3.22 -4.87 -12.92
C SER A 275 -3.50 -3.40 -13.24
N GLY A 276 -4.53 -3.13 -14.06
CA GLY A 276 -4.78 -1.81 -14.64
C GLY A 276 -5.00 -0.71 -13.60
N ASN A 277 -5.80 -0.98 -12.56
CA ASN A 277 -6.08 -0.02 -11.50
C ASN A 277 -4.80 0.43 -10.80
N PHE A 278 -3.94 -0.53 -10.41
CA PHE A 278 -2.66 -0.19 -9.76
C PHE A 278 -1.73 0.58 -10.70
N ARG A 279 -1.53 0.09 -11.92
CA ARG A 279 -0.64 0.73 -12.91
C ARG A 279 -1.04 2.18 -13.19
N GLN A 280 -2.32 2.42 -13.44
CA GLN A 280 -2.86 3.77 -13.60
C GLN A 280 -2.65 4.62 -12.33
N TRP A 281 -2.91 4.04 -11.16
CA TRP A 281 -2.83 4.76 -9.89
C TRP A 281 -1.43 5.23 -9.54
N VAL A 282 -0.39 4.45 -9.88
CA VAL A 282 1.01 4.81 -9.62
C VAL A 282 1.70 5.47 -10.83
N GLY A 283 1.01 5.61 -11.96
CA GLY A 283 1.56 6.20 -13.19
C GLY A 283 2.55 5.28 -13.92
N LEU A 284 2.45 3.96 -13.73
CA LEU A 284 3.25 2.99 -14.49
C LEU A 284 2.60 2.78 -15.86
N SER A 285 3.26 3.22 -16.93
CA SER A 285 2.77 3.11 -18.31
C SER A 285 2.43 1.66 -18.67
N SER A 286 1.24 1.43 -19.24
CA SER A 286 0.87 0.17 -19.89
C SER A 286 1.90 -0.17 -20.96
N GLU A 287 2.60 -1.29 -20.83
CA GLU A 287 3.31 -1.85 -21.98
C GLU A 287 2.25 -2.21 -23.04
N GLY A 288 2.24 -1.50 -24.17
CA GLY A 288 1.43 -1.88 -25.34
C GLY A 288 0.36 -0.91 -25.84
N GLU A 289 0.49 0.41 -25.63
CA GLU A 289 -0.15 1.41 -26.51
C GLU A 289 0.93 2.18 -27.26
N SER A 290 1.49 1.54 -28.29
CA SER A 290 2.24 2.15 -29.38
C SER A 290 1.82 1.48 -30.68
#